data_AF-A0A293LQ58-F1
#
_entry.id   AF-A0A293LQ58-F1
#
_cell.length_a   1.000
_cell.length_b   1.000
_cell.length_c   1.000
_cell.angle_alpha   90.00
_cell.angle_beta   90.00
_cell.angle_gamma   90.00
#
_symmetry.space_group_name_H-M   'P 1'
#
loop_
_entity.id
_entity.type
_entity.pdbx_description
1 polymer ?
#
loop_
_entity_poly.entity_id
_entity_poly.type
_entity_poly.pdbx_seq_one_letter_code
_entity_poly.pdbx_strand_id
1 'polypeptide(L)'
;MSLSDKFLRITDGESPEDRMVWVVEWFLCSLYATRKSFSARKPYNPVLGETFHCSWRAAAAEVFPCQVTFVSEQVSHKPPVSAFYVECLEKKMMLEGSLGTKANFVGNYVGVQFLGEVELCLMEHGETYTLGLPTLYCRSLLSQPYLELGGRVHITCNKTPNAGAALTFHTKPFYGGKLHSVSGEVKSSTGEVVCKVSGEWDRCLEFELSDGTTRKYDVQTLDKSRKRCRPLDAQDACESRKLWQHVTRALTQKDYAAAARHKLKIEEKQRELSTTREGIDTTEETKLFHLHGTTWKYKYPLGTAS
;
A
#
# COMPACT_ATOMS: atom_id res chain seq x y z
N MET A 1 -0.78 6.50 0.97
CA MET A 1 -0.17 7.85 1.09
C MET A 1 -1.05 9.02 0.66
N SER A 2 -2.28 8.82 0.18
CA SER A 2 -3.20 9.96 -0.08
C SER A 2 -3.65 10.68 1.20
N LEU A 3 -3.50 10.06 2.37
CA LEU A 3 -3.73 10.66 3.68
C LEU A 3 -2.38 10.97 4.33
N SER A 4 -1.58 11.86 3.71
CA SER A 4 -0.21 12.11 4.17
C SER A 4 -0.16 12.76 5.55
N ASP A 5 -1.13 13.59 5.90
CA ASP A 5 -1.15 14.24 7.22
C ASP A 5 -1.34 13.20 8.35
N LYS A 6 -2.20 12.19 8.13
CA LYS A 6 -2.35 11.06 9.06
C LYS A 6 -1.08 10.22 9.17
N PHE A 7 -0.37 10.01 8.05
CA PHE A 7 0.90 9.30 8.05
C PHE A 7 1.95 10.04 8.89
N LEU A 8 2.11 11.34 8.67
CA LEU A 8 3.10 12.15 9.39
C LEU A 8 2.80 12.27 10.88
N ARG A 9 1.52 12.31 11.27
CA ARG A 9 1.10 12.39 12.68
C ARG A 9 1.51 11.18 13.51
N ILE A 10 1.81 10.04 12.89
CA ILE A 10 2.24 8.83 13.61
C ILE A 10 3.44 9.12 14.51
N THR A 11 4.43 9.88 14.04
CA THR A 11 5.64 10.17 14.84
C THR A 11 5.41 11.19 15.94
N ASP A 12 4.26 11.88 15.94
CA ASP A 12 3.91 12.91 16.91
C ASP A 12 3.20 12.34 18.16
N GLY A 13 2.93 11.03 18.18
CA GLY A 13 2.28 10.38 19.32
C GLY A 13 3.15 10.36 20.58
N GLU A 14 2.54 10.67 21.72
CA GLU A 14 3.26 10.93 22.99
C GLU A 14 3.85 9.66 23.62
N SER A 15 3.19 8.52 23.45
CA SER A 15 3.64 7.21 23.94
C SER A 15 3.73 6.17 22.82
N PRO A 16 4.46 5.04 23.02
CA PRO A 16 4.48 3.93 22.07
C PRO A 16 3.08 3.40 21.71
N GLU A 17 2.17 3.37 22.69
CA GLU A 17 0.77 2.96 22.53
C GLU A 17 -0.01 3.96 21.67
N ASP A 18 0.12 5.25 21.93
CA ASP A 18 -0.53 6.29 21.12
C ASP A 18 -0.03 6.25 19.66
N ARG A 19 1.28 6.09 19.46
CA ARG A 19 1.85 5.90 18.11
C ARG A 19 1.31 4.64 17.43
N MET A 20 1.17 3.52 18.14
CA MET A 20 0.54 2.31 17.59
C MET A 20 -0.90 2.56 17.18
N VAL A 21 -1.68 3.30 17.97
CA VAL A 21 -3.05 3.71 17.59
C VAL A 21 -3.04 4.56 16.33
N TRP A 22 -2.12 5.52 16.20
CA TRP A 22 -1.97 6.32 14.97
C TRP A 22 -1.56 5.48 13.76
N VAL A 23 -0.70 4.48 13.91
CA VAL A 23 -0.35 3.52 12.85
C VAL A 23 -1.60 2.79 12.36
N VAL A 24 -2.41 2.25 13.28
CA VAL A 24 -3.65 1.52 12.95
C VAL A 24 -4.66 2.44 12.29
N GLU A 25 -4.82 3.65 12.80
CA GLU A 25 -5.73 4.65 12.25
C GLU A 25 -5.35 5.01 10.80
N TRP A 26 -4.08 5.34 10.57
CA TRP A 26 -3.57 5.63 9.24
C TRP A 26 -3.70 4.44 8.29
N PHE A 27 -3.37 3.23 8.76
CA PHE A 27 -3.45 2.00 7.98
C PHE A 27 -4.88 1.76 7.49
N LEU A 28 -5.85 1.74 8.39
CA LEU A 28 -7.26 1.45 8.07
C LEU A 28 -7.88 2.54 7.19
N CYS A 29 -7.67 3.82 7.52
CA CYS A 29 -8.18 4.92 6.69
C CYS A 29 -7.57 4.92 5.29
N SER A 30 -6.33 4.45 5.14
CA SER A 30 -5.64 4.39 3.85
C SER A 30 -6.15 3.29 2.92
N LEU A 31 -6.81 2.24 3.42
CA LEU A 31 -7.32 1.14 2.60
C LEU A 31 -8.35 1.63 1.57
N TYR A 32 -9.33 2.43 1.99
CA TYR A 32 -10.32 3.00 1.07
C TYR A 32 -9.72 4.05 0.13
N ALA A 33 -8.75 4.83 0.59
CA ALA A 33 -8.13 5.90 -0.19
C ALA A 33 -7.47 5.42 -1.50
N THR A 34 -7.25 4.11 -1.66
CA THR A 34 -6.77 3.47 -2.88
C THR A 34 -7.85 3.31 -3.97
N ARG A 35 -9.14 3.47 -3.63
CA ARG A 35 -10.26 3.28 -4.56
C ARG A 35 -10.61 4.57 -5.30
N LYS A 36 -10.68 4.47 -6.63
CA LYS A 36 -11.22 5.52 -7.51
C LYS A 36 -12.66 5.27 -7.96
N SER A 37 -13.15 4.04 -7.83
CA SER A 37 -14.51 3.66 -8.22
C SER A 37 -15.01 2.48 -7.41
N PHE A 38 -16.33 2.33 -7.30
CA PHE A 38 -16.98 1.17 -6.68
C PHE A 38 -16.74 -0.14 -7.44
N SER A 39 -16.63 -0.09 -8.77
CA SER A 39 -16.33 -1.26 -9.59
C SER A 39 -14.86 -1.66 -9.46
N ALA A 40 -14.62 -2.95 -9.18
CA ALA A 40 -13.27 -3.52 -9.20
C ALA A 40 -12.70 -3.45 -10.62
N ARG A 41 -11.55 -2.79 -10.80
CA ARG A 41 -10.79 -2.80 -12.05
C ARG A 41 -9.43 -3.41 -11.81
N LYS A 42 -9.01 -4.30 -12.69
CA LYS A 42 -7.68 -4.89 -12.64
C LYS A 42 -6.63 -3.80 -12.97
N PRO A 43 -5.61 -3.58 -12.13
CA PRO A 43 -4.50 -2.72 -12.49
C PRO A 43 -3.71 -3.32 -13.67
N TYR A 44 -2.87 -2.50 -14.32
CA TYR A 44 -1.91 -3.04 -15.28
C TYR A 44 -0.94 -3.98 -14.56
N ASN A 45 -0.54 -5.07 -15.21
CA ASN A 45 0.52 -5.94 -14.70
C ASN A 45 1.85 -5.26 -15.02
N PRO A 46 2.60 -4.75 -14.03
CA PRO A 46 3.80 -3.98 -14.33
C PRO A 46 4.87 -4.85 -15.01
N VAL A 47 5.65 -4.22 -15.88
CA VAL A 47 6.75 -4.89 -16.58
C VAL A 47 8.01 -4.91 -15.71
N LEU A 48 8.94 -5.84 -15.95
CA LEU A 48 10.19 -5.91 -15.17
C LEU A 48 10.98 -4.59 -15.30
N GLY A 49 11.42 -4.04 -14.16
CA GLY A 49 12.14 -2.76 -14.10
C GLY A 49 11.26 -1.53 -14.33
N GLU A 50 9.93 -1.67 -14.38
CA GLU A 50 9.01 -0.54 -14.37
C GLU A 50 9.13 0.23 -13.05
N THR A 51 9.26 1.56 -13.12
CA THR A 51 9.35 2.41 -11.93
C THR A 51 8.17 3.38 -11.82
N PHE A 52 7.85 3.80 -10.60
CA PHE A 52 6.87 4.87 -10.38
C PHE A 52 7.35 5.81 -9.28
N HIS A 53 7.35 7.11 -9.59
CA HIS A 53 7.75 8.17 -8.66
C HIS A 53 6.61 9.16 -8.43
N CYS A 54 6.38 9.51 -7.17
CA CYS A 54 5.43 10.57 -6.83
C CYS A 54 5.72 11.20 -5.46
N SER A 55 5.03 12.29 -5.17
CA SER A 55 5.11 12.92 -3.85
C SER A 55 3.80 13.58 -3.45
N TRP A 56 3.65 13.82 -2.15
CA TRP A 56 2.58 14.59 -1.54
C TRP A 56 3.22 15.74 -0.75
N ARG A 57 2.61 16.92 -0.81
CA ARG A 57 2.93 18.03 0.09
C ARG A 57 1.89 17.98 1.19
N ALA A 58 2.33 17.75 2.42
CA ALA A 58 1.45 17.82 3.57
C ALA A 58 1.23 19.30 3.93
N ALA A 59 0.02 19.64 4.37
CA ALA A 59 -0.31 20.99 4.81
C ALA A 59 0.24 21.28 6.23
N ALA A 60 0.73 20.24 6.92
CA ALA A 60 1.24 20.32 8.27
C ALA A 60 2.63 20.97 8.33
N ALA A 61 2.62 22.30 8.37
CA ALA A 61 3.38 23.19 9.26
C ALA A 61 3.44 24.56 8.57
N GLU A 62 2.89 25.58 9.22
CA GLU A 62 2.80 26.97 8.71
C GLU A 62 4.18 27.61 8.41
N VAL A 63 5.29 26.91 8.73
CA VAL A 63 6.67 27.40 8.57
C VAL A 63 7.47 26.62 7.51
N PHE A 64 7.30 25.30 7.39
CA PHE A 64 7.96 24.48 6.34
C PHE A 64 7.09 23.29 5.92
N PRO A 65 6.66 23.19 4.65
CA PRO A 65 5.80 22.10 4.21
C PRO A 65 6.56 20.77 4.18
N CYS A 66 6.14 19.79 4.99
CA CYS A 66 6.67 18.43 4.94
C CYS A 66 6.36 17.77 3.59
N GLN A 67 7.33 17.06 3.02
CA GLN A 67 7.15 16.32 1.78
C GLN A 67 7.26 14.82 1.99
N VAL A 68 6.19 14.10 1.63
CA VAL A 68 6.21 12.63 1.54
C VAL A 68 6.56 12.25 0.11
N THR A 69 7.68 11.56 -0.09
CA THR A 69 8.10 11.02 -1.40
C THR A 69 7.79 9.53 -1.47
N PHE A 70 7.51 9.01 -2.67
CA PHE A 70 7.28 7.60 -2.93
C PHE A 70 8.02 7.19 -4.19
N VAL A 71 8.62 6.02 -4.13
CA VAL A 71 9.21 5.35 -5.26
C VAL A 71 8.87 3.86 -5.24
N SER A 72 8.66 3.26 -6.40
CA SER A 72 8.53 1.81 -6.54
C SER A 72 9.22 1.30 -7.78
N GLU A 73 9.56 0.01 -7.76
CA GLU A 73 10.11 -0.73 -8.88
C GLU A 73 9.48 -2.12 -8.97
N GLN A 74 9.17 -2.58 -10.18
CA GLN A 74 8.84 -3.99 -10.41
C GLN A 74 10.12 -4.82 -10.46
N VAL A 75 10.48 -5.40 -9.32
CA VAL A 75 11.76 -6.11 -9.10
C VAL A 75 11.74 -7.56 -9.57
N SER A 76 10.55 -8.15 -9.76
CA SER A 76 10.42 -9.46 -10.38
C SER A 76 9.12 -9.58 -11.18
N HIS A 77 9.15 -10.33 -12.28
CA HIS A 77 7.97 -10.56 -13.13
C HIS A 77 7.38 -11.98 -12.97
N LYS A 78 8.21 -12.98 -12.63
CA LYS A 78 7.80 -14.38 -12.47
C LYS A 78 8.57 -15.00 -11.28
N PRO A 79 7.97 -15.05 -10.07
CA PRO A 79 6.66 -14.50 -9.70
C PRO A 79 6.66 -12.95 -9.68
N PRO A 80 5.51 -12.29 -9.86
CA PRO A 80 5.44 -10.83 -9.83
C PRO A 80 5.70 -10.29 -8.42
N VAL A 81 6.69 -9.41 -8.28
CA VAL A 81 7.03 -8.70 -7.04
C VAL A 81 7.28 -7.22 -7.35
N SER A 82 6.62 -6.34 -6.60
CA SER A 82 6.87 -4.90 -6.62
C SER A 82 7.48 -4.47 -5.28
N ALA A 83 8.62 -3.78 -5.32
CA ALA A 83 9.20 -3.15 -4.14
C ALA A 83 8.85 -1.66 -4.14
N PHE A 84 8.64 -1.09 -2.96
CA PHE A 84 8.36 0.34 -2.80
C PHE A 84 9.03 0.91 -1.55
N TYR A 85 9.27 2.21 -1.60
CA TYR A 85 9.85 3.01 -0.54
C TYR A 85 9.13 4.35 -0.46
N VAL A 86 8.91 4.82 0.76
CA VAL A 86 8.29 6.09 1.09
C VAL A 86 9.09 6.73 2.20
N GLU A 87 9.29 8.04 2.15
CA GLU A 87 9.96 8.75 3.22
C GLU A 87 9.37 10.14 3.42
N CYS A 88 9.58 10.68 4.62
CA CYS A 88 9.53 12.10 4.89
C CYS A 88 10.82 12.47 5.63
N LEU A 89 11.69 13.23 4.97
CA LEU A 89 12.99 13.63 5.49
C LEU A 89 12.81 14.52 6.73
N GLU A 90 11.85 15.44 6.69
CA GLU A 90 11.59 16.43 7.73
C GLU A 90 11.13 15.78 9.05
N LYS A 91 10.39 14.67 8.97
CA LYS A 91 9.92 13.90 10.12
C LYS A 91 10.80 12.69 10.45
N LYS A 92 11.90 12.48 9.72
CA LYS A 92 12.79 11.30 9.84
C LYS A 92 11.97 10.02 10.03
N MET A 93 11.15 9.73 9.02
CA MET A 93 10.34 8.53 8.98
C MET A 93 10.33 7.93 7.57
N MET A 94 10.28 6.62 7.48
CA MET A 94 10.16 5.89 6.22
C MET A 94 9.19 4.73 6.31
N LEU A 95 8.64 4.33 5.17
CA LEU A 95 7.90 3.09 4.98
C LEU A 95 8.47 2.36 3.77
N GLU A 96 8.83 1.10 3.92
CA GLU A 96 9.30 0.27 2.81
C GLU A 96 8.55 -1.05 2.77
N GLY A 97 8.55 -1.69 1.61
CA GLY A 97 7.99 -3.02 1.49
C GLY A 97 8.21 -3.65 0.14
N SER A 98 8.18 -4.98 0.12
CA SER A 98 8.26 -5.76 -1.11
C SER A 98 7.09 -6.73 -1.17
N LEU A 99 6.19 -6.53 -2.13
CA LEU A 99 4.94 -7.25 -2.22
C LEU A 99 4.90 -8.12 -3.48
N GLY A 100 4.91 -9.42 -3.26
CA GLY A 100 4.44 -10.40 -4.23
C GLY A 100 2.94 -10.66 -4.06
N THR A 101 2.32 -11.27 -5.07
CA THR A 101 0.92 -11.70 -4.97
C THR A 101 0.77 -13.16 -5.36
N LYS A 102 0.05 -13.92 -4.52
CA LYS A 102 -0.40 -15.27 -4.84
C LYS A 102 -1.91 -15.27 -5.04
N ALA A 103 -2.35 -15.54 -6.27
CA ALA A 103 -3.76 -15.59 -6.62
C ALA A 103 -4.28 -17.04 -6.62
N ASN A 104 -5.42 -17.27 -5.97
CA ASN A 104 -6.14 -18.53 -5.95
C ASN A 104 -7.52 -18.32 -6.57
N PHE A 105 -7.82 -19.01 -7.67
CA PHE A 105 -9.12 -18.96 -8.33
C PHE A 105 -10.06 -19.97 -7.71
N VAL A 106 -11.23 -19.53 -7.26
CA VAL A 106 -12.23 -20.39 -6.61
C VAL A 106 -13.60 -20.11 -7.24
N GLY A 107 -13.87 -20.81 -8.35
CA GLY A 107 -15.15 -20.75 -9.05
C GLY A 107 -15.53 -19.34 -9.53
N ASN A 108 -16.32 -18.62 -8.72
CA ASN A 108 -16.84 -17.29 -9.06
C ASN A 108 -16.08 -16.12 -8.42
N TYR A 109 -14.95 -16.37 -7.73
CA TYR A 109 -14.11 -15.33 -7.16
C TYR A 109 -12.62 -15.66 -7.23
N VAL A 110 -11.79 -14.63 -7.09
CA VAL A 110 -10.32 -14.75 -6.95
C VAL A 110 -9.93 -14.25 -5.57
N GLY A 111 -9.19 -15.06 -4.81
CA GLY A 111 -8.50 -14.63 -3.60
C GLY A 111 -7.05 -14.27 -3.92
N VAL A 112 -6.57 -13.14 -3.42
CA VAL A 112 -5.20 -12.64 -3.61
C VAL A 112 -4.57 -12.46 -2.23
N GLN A 113 -3.54 -13.26 -1.97
CA GLN A 113 -2.69 -13.13 -0.80
C GLN A 113 -1.47 -12.29 -1.16
N PHE A 114 -1.15 -11.32 -0.33
CA PHE A 114 0.09 -10.56 -0.43
C PHE A 114 1.20 -11.33 0.27
N LEU A 115 2.34 -11.46 -0.42
CA LEU A 115 3.55 -12.11 0.09
C LEU A 115 4.62 -11.04 0.31
N GLY A 116 5.33 -11.13 1.43
CA GLY A 116 6.35 -10.17 1.83
C GLY A 116 5.87 -9.24 2.95
N GLU A 117 6.68 -8.23 3.23
CA GLU A 117 6.57 -7.42 4.44
C GLU A 117 6.47 -5.93 4.09
N VAL A 118 5.82 -5.19 4.98
CA VAL A 118 5.74 -3.74 4.95
C VAL A 118 6.21 -3.24 6.30
N GLU A 119 7.21 -2.38 6.32
CA GLU A 119 7.84 -1.87 7.52
C GLU A 119 7.79 -0.35 7.56
N LEU A 120 7.33 0.22 8.67
CA LEU A 120 7.35 1.65 8.98
C LEU A 120 8.39 1.90 10.05
N CYS A 121 9.38 2.75 9.77
CA CYS A 121 10.42 3.13 10.72
C CYS A 121 10.25 4.59 11.11
N LEU A 122 10.16 4.83 12.42
CA LEU A 122 10.18 6.15 13.04
C LEU A 122 11.56 6.35 13.66
N MET A 123 12.47 7.05 12.97
CA MET A 123 13.89 7.06 13.37
C MET A 123 14.12 7.77 14.69
N GLU A 124 13.38 8.85 14.98
CA GLU A 124 13.52 9.59 16.25
C GLU A 124 13.12 8.76 17.47
N HIS A 125 12.21 7.81 17.28
CA HIS A 125 11.78 6.88 18.32
C HIS A 125 12.57 5.57 18.31
N GLY A 126 13.35 5.30 17.25
CA GLY A 126 14.01 4.02 17.01
C GLY A 126 13.03 2.85 16.92
N GLU A 127 11.82 3.10 16.44
CA GLU A 127 10.72 2.12 16.36
C GLU A 127 10.53 1.66 14.92
N THR A 128 10.39 0.36 14.73
CA THR A 128 10.03 -0.27 13.46
C THR A 128 8.75 -1.06 13.68
N TYR A 129 7.71 -0.68 12.93
CA TYR A 129 6.43 -1.35 12.90
C TYR A 129 6.36 -2.27 11.68
N THR A 130 5.97 -3.52 11.87
CA THR A 130 5.71 -4.49 10.80
C THR A 130 4.21 -4.58 10.57
N LEU A 131 3.76 -4.33 9.34
CA LEU A 131 2.35 -4.20 8.99
C LEU A 131 1.90 -5.42 8.17
N GLY A 132 1.06 -6.26 8.76
CA GLY A 132 0.36 -7.31 8.03
C GLY A 132 -0.63 -6.74 7.02
N LEU A 133 -0.91 -7.50 5.95
CA LEU A 133 -1.88 -7.13 4.93
C LEU A 133 -3.06 -8.12 4.89
N PRO A 134 -4.30 -7.64 4.71
CA PRO A 134 -5.45 -8.53 4.59
C PRO A 134 -5.43 -9.27 3.25
N THR A 135 -6.11 -10.41 3.20
CA THR A 135 -6.37 -11.09 1.92
C THR A 135 -7.40 -10.28 1.13
N LEU A 136 -7.11 -10.04 -0.14
CA LEU A 136 -8.03 -9.35 -1.05
C LEU A 136 -8.83 -10.38 -1.85
N TYR A 137 -10.15 -10.27 -1.82
CA TYR A 137 -11.05 -11.08 -2.64
C TYR A 137 -11.69 -10.21 -3.72
N CYS A 138 -11.55 -10.63 -4.98
CA CYS A 138 -12.36 -10.12 -6.08
C CYS A 138 -13.55 -11.06 -6.28
N ARG A 139 -14.70 -10.67 -5.73
CA ARG A 139 -15.93 -11.47 -5.70
C ARG A 139 -16.79 -11.21 -6.95
N SER A 140 -17.74 -12.12 -7.19
CA SER A 140 -18.80 -11.94 -8.19
C SER A 140 -18.30 -11.72 -9.63
N LEU A 141 -17.34 -12.54 -10.08
CA LEU A 141 -16.73 -12.41 -11.41
C LEU A 141 -17.71 -12.64 -12.57
N LEU A 142 -18.83 -13.33 -12.33
CA LEU A 142 -19.87 -13.59 -13.32
C LEU A 142 -20.98 -12.52 -13.33
N SER A 143 -20.96 -11.56 -12.40
CA SER A 143 -21.93 -10.47 -12.33
C SER A 143 -21.23 -9.12 -12.19
N GLN A 144 -21.51 -8.34 -11.15
CA GLN A 144 -20.82 -7.08 -10.88
C GLN A 144 -19.67 -7.32 -9.90
N PRO A 145 -18.40 -7.27 -10.33
CA PRO A 145 -17.28 -7.58 -9.46
C PRO A 145 -17.10 -6.51 -8.39
N TYR A 146 -16.85 -6.96 -7.16
CA TYR A 146 -16.51 -6.09 -6.04
C TYR A 146 -15.31 -6.64 -5.28
N LEU A 147 -14.62 -5.72 -4.60
CA LEU A 147 -13.44 -6.03 -3.79
C LEU A 147 -13.84 -6.15 -2.31
N GLU A 148 -13.46 -7.24 -1.69
CA GLU A 148 -13.67 -7.54 -0.28
C GLU A 148 -12.32 -7.83 0.39
N LEU A 149 -12.13 -7.38 1.64
CA LEU A 149 -10.95 -7.70 2.44
C LEU A 149 -11.34 -8.74 3.49
N GLY A 150 -10.45 -9.68 3.75
CA GLY A 150 -10.69 -10.71 4.75
C GLY A 150 -9.42 -11.20 5.45
N GLY A 151 -9.61 -11.85 6.58
CA GLY A 151 -8.55 -12.47 7.36
C GLY A 151 -8.09 -11.62 8.54
N ARG A 152 -7.14 -12.18 9.30
CA ARG A 152 -6.52 -11.52 10.45
C ARG A 152 -5.24 -10.81 10.03
N VAL A 153 -5.05 -9.61 10.54
CA VAL A 153 -3.88 -8.77 10.33
C VAL A 153 -3.32 -8.39 11.69
N HIS A 154 -2.01 -8.50 11.82
CA HIS A 154 -1.29 -8.03 12.99
C HIS A 154 -0.40 -6.85 12.61
N ILE A 155 -0.32 -5.86 13.49
CA ILE A 155 0.67 -4.79 13.43
C ILE A 155 1.47 -4.86 14.72
N THR A 156 2.78 -5.05 14.59
CA THR A 156 3.71 -5.23 15.72
C THR A 156 4.80 -4.18 15.67
N CYS A 157 5.46 -3.93 16.80
CA CYS A 157 6.61 -3.03 16.89
C CYS A 157 7.79 -3.77 17.53
N ASN A 158 8.99 -3.58 16.98
CA ASN A 158 10.22 -4.22 17.45
C ASN A 158 10.58 -3.85 18.90
N LYS A 159 10.32 -2.61 19.34
CA LYS A 159 10.61 -2.14 20.70
C LYS A 159 9.58 -2.60 21.74
N THR A 160 8.37 -2.88 21.31
CA THR A 160 7.26 -3.28 22.19
C THR A 160 6.65 -4.59 21.68
N PRO A 161 7.38 -5.73 21.72
CA PRO A 161 6.93 -6.98 21.10
C PRO A 161 5.66 -7.57 21.74
N ASN A 162 5.39 -7.22 22.99
CA ASN A 162 4.16 -7.62 23.70
C ASN A 162 2.99 -6.64 23.47
N ALA A 163 3.25 -5.50 22.86
CA ALA A 163 2.24 -4.54 22.41
C ALA A 163 1.97 -4.75 20.91
N GLY A 164 0.75 -4.48 20.48
CA GLY A 164 0.40 -4.69 19.07
C GLY A 164 -1.07 -4.50 18.78
N ALA A 165 -1.39 -4.44 17.50
CA ALA A 165 -2.76 -4.42 17.03
C ALA A 165 -3.14 -5.77 16.42
N ALA A 166 -4.30 -6.29 16.80
CA ALA A 166 -4.92 -7.45 16.16
C ALA A 166 -6.21 -7.01 15.48
N LEU A 167 -6.22 -7.04 14.15
CA LEU A 167 -7.33 -6.61 13.30
C LEU A 167 -7.92 -7.82 12.59
N THR A 168 -9.25 -7.88 12.49
CA THR A 168 -9.99 -8.91 11.74
C THR A 168 -10.85 -8.22 10.69
N PHE A 169 -10.57 -8.53 9.43
CA PHE A 169 -11.41 -8.17 8.29
C PHE A 169 -12.41 -9.29 8.06
N HIS A 170 -13.69 -8.97 8.20
CA HIS A 170 -14.77 -9.95 8.12
C HIS A 170 -15.26 -10.04 6.67
N THR A 171 -15.23 -11.25 6.11
CA THR A 171 -15.93 -11.52 4.85
C THR A 171 -17.43 -11.69 5.11
N LYS A 172 -18.25 -11.40 4.10
CA LYS A 172 -19.71 -11.50 4.20
C LYS A 172 -20.14 -12.87 4.74
N PRO A 173 -20.87 -12.93 5.87
CA PRO A 173 -21.44 -14.17 6.36
C PRO A 173 -22.51 -14.72 5.40
N PHE A 174 -22.77 -16.03 5.46
CA PHE A 174 -23.82 -16.67 4.66
C PHE A 174 -25.24 -16.19 5.03
N TYR A 175 -25.45 -15.77 6.29
CA TYR A 175 -26.75 -15.32 6.80
C TYR A 175 -26.66 -13.90 7.34
N GLY A 176 -27.19 -12.92 6.58
CA GLY A 176 -27.19 -11.52 7.00
C GLY A 176 -25.78 -10.95 7.26
N GLY A 177 -25.72 -9.70 7.70
CA GLY A 177 -24.47 -9.03 8.08
C GLY A 177 -24.02 -7.92 7.13
N LYS A 178 -23.13 -7.06 7.66
CA LYS A 178 -22.59 -5.91 6.96
C LYS A 178 -21.35 -6.30 6.15
N LEU A 179 -21.32 -5.89 4.89
CA LEU A 179 -20.12 -6.00 4.06
C LEU A 179 -19.01 -5.12 4.62
N HIS A 180 -17.77 -5.50 4.34
CA HIS A 180 -16.58 -4.67 4.61
C HIS A 180 -16.36 -4.36 6.10
N SER A 181 -16.92 -5.19 6.98
CA SER A 181 -16.75 -5.02 8.41
C SER A 181 -15.30 -5.29 8.83
N VAL A 182 -14.79 -4.47 9.74
CA VAL A 182 -13.51 -4.64 10.41
C VAL A 182 -13.70 -4.47 11.91
N SER A 183 -13.00 -5.29 12.69
CA SER A 183 -12.93 -5.14 14.14
C SER A 183 -11.53 -5.43 14.62
N GLY A 184 -11.13 -4.89 15.76
CA GLY A 184 -9.85 -5.20 16.35
C GLY A 184 -9.57 -4.44 17.61
N GLU A 185 -8.38 -4.65 18.13
CA GLU A 185 -7.91 -3.99 19.35
C GLU A 185 -6.41 -3.72 19.25
N VAL A 186 -5.99 -2.63 19.89
CA VAL A 186 -4.61 -2.30 20.17
C VAL A 186 -4.36 -2.59 21.65
N LYS A 187 -3.31 -3.36 21.93
CA LYS A 187 -2.89 -3.71 23.28
C LYS A 187 -1.55 -3.08 23.62
N SER A 188 -1.42 -2.63 24.86
CA SER A 188 -0.15 -2.23 25.46
C SER A 188 0.74 -3.45 25.74
N SER A 189 1.98 -3.21 26.18
CA SER A 189 2.89 -4.28 26.58
C SER A 189 2.44 -5.05 27.84
N THR A 190 1.53 -4.46 28.64
CA THR A 190 0.91 -5.11 29.80
C THR A 190 -0.28 -6.00 29.41
N GLY A 191 -0.70 -5.97 28.15
CA GLY A 191 -1.84 -6.71 27.62
C GLY A 191 -3.17 -5.96 27.75
N GLU A 192 -3.17 -4.77 28.33
CA GLU A 192 -4.35 -3.91 28.46
C GLU A 192 -4.77 -3.36 27.10
N VAL A 193 -6.07 -3.31 26.86
CA VAL A 193 -6.62 -2.76 25.61
C VAL A 193 -6.61 -1.24 25.70
N VAL A 194 -5.82 -0.60 24.84
CA VAL A 194 -5.68 0.86 24.78
C VAL A 194 -6.58 1.49 23.71
N CYS A 195 -6.99 0.71 22.71
CA CYS A 195 -7.94 1.14 21.71
C CYS A 195 -8.73 -0.06 21.16
N LYS A 196 -10.05 0.07 21.05
CA LYS A 196 -10.90 -0.84 20.28
C LYS A 196 -11.26 -0.19 18.95
N VAL A 197 -11.22 -1.00 17.90
CA VAL A 197 -11.53 -0.57 16.54
C VAL A 197 -12.72 -1.35 16.01
N SER A 198 -13.68 -0.66 15.41
CA SER A 198 -14.81 -1.29 14.74
C SER A 198 -15.32 -0.45 13.56
N GLY A 199 -16.08 -1.07 12.66
CA GLY A 199 -16.79 -0.36 11.59
C GLY A 199 -16.67 -1.02 10.23
N GLU A 200 -16.82 -0.21 9.18
CA GLU A 200 -16.77 -0.61 7.77
C GLU A 200 -15.59 0.11 7.11
N TRP A 201 -14.57 -0.63 6.64
CA TRP A 201 -13.32 -0.04 6.15
C TRP A 201 -13.49 0.79 4.87
N ASP A 202 -14.67 0.72 4.21
CA ASP A 202 -15.02 1.52 3.04
C ASP A 202 -16.03 2.65 3.33
N ARG A 203 -16.49 2.79 4.58
CA ARG A 203 -17.45 3.82 4.98
C ARG A 203 -17.03 4.51 6.27
N CYS A 204 -17.28 3.88 7.40
CA CYS A 204 -17.10 4.52 8.70
C CYS A 204 -16.31 3.62 9.64
N LEU A 205 -15.22 4.17 10.19
CA LEU A 205 -14.39 3.54 11.20
C LEU A 205 -14.55 4.26 12.53
N GLU A 206 -14.54 3.50 13.62
CA GLU A 206 -14.66 3.99 14.99
C GLU A 206 -13.53 3.43 15.84
N PHE A 207 -12.89 4.32 16.60
CA PHE A 207 -11.77 4.05 17.49
C PHE A 207 -12.16 4.52 18.89
N GLU A 208 -12.39 3.57 19.80
CA GLU A 208 -12.71 3.82 21.21
C GLU A 208 -11.41 3.69 22.02
N LEU A 209 -10.92 4.78 22.58
CA LEU A 209 -9.70 4.83 23.37
C LEU A 209 -9.97 4.46 24.84
N SER A 210 -8.92 4.07 25.57
CA SER A 210 -9.03 3.66 26.98
C SER A 210 -9.51 4.77 27.93
N ASP A 211 -9.38 6.04 27.55
CA ASP A 211 -9.89 7.19 28.29
C ASP A 211 -11.39 7.46 28.04
N GLY A 212 -12.04 6.64 27.20
CA GLY A 212 -13.44 6.79 26.80
C GLY A 212 -13.65 7.73 25.59
N THR A 213 -12.59 8.31 25.03
CA THR A 213 -12.67 9.14 23.84
C THR A 213 -12.94 8.28 22.61
N THR A 214 -13.96 8.64 21.83
CA THR A 214 -14.27 7.97 20.55
C THR A 214 -13.91 8.85 19.36
N ARG A 215 -13.07 8.35 18.45
CA ARG A 215 -12.76 8.99 17.17
C ARG A 215 -13.47 8.25 16.04
N LYS A 216 -14.21 9.00 15.22
CA LYS A 216 -15.00 8.45 14.10
C LYS A 216 -14.54 9.04 12.77
N TYR A 217 -14.30 8.19 11.79
CA TYR A 217 -13.85 8.58 10.47
C TYR A 217 -14.78 8.05 9.38
N ASP A 218 -15.44 8.96 8.67
CA ASP A 218 -16.01 8.65 7.37
C ASP A 218 -14.91 8.68 6.31
N VAL A 219 -14.42 7.50 5.90
CA VAL A 219 -13.28 7.35 5.00
C VAL A 219 -13.57 7.86 3.59
N GLN A 220 -14.84 8.07 3.24
CA GLN A 220 -15.23 8.57 1.93
C GLN A 220 -15.06 10.09 1.83
N THR A 221 -15.15 10.79 2.95
CA THR A 221 -15.11 12.26 3.04
C THR A 221 -13.78 12.81 3.57
N LEU A 222 -12.87 11.94 4.02
CA LEU A 222 -11.51 12.35 4.41
C LEU A 222 -10.82 13.13 3.29
N ASP A 223 -10.23 14.27 3.66
CA ASP A 223 -9.45 15.08 2.72
C ASP A 223 -8.20 14.32 2.29
N LYS A 224 -7.95 14.32 0.98
CA LYS A 224 -6.89 13.54 0.34
C LYS A 224 -5.87 14.50 -0.24
N SER A 225 -4.66 14.43 0.30
CA SER A 225 -3.52 15.16 -0.21
C SER A 225 -3.30 14.81 -1.69
N ARG A 226 -3.12 15.83 -2.53
CA ARG A 226 -2.99 15.66 -3.98
C ARG A 226 -1.67 14.98 -4.33
N LYS A 227 -1.75 13.82 -4.99
CA LYS A 227 -0.56 13.14 -5.56
C LYS A 227 0.06 13.97 -6.69
N ARG A 228 1.34 14.27 -6.57
CA ARG A 228 2.15 14.98 -7.57
C ARG A 228 3.07 13.99 -8.26
N CYS A 229 3.14 14.07 -9.59
CA CYS A 229 4.08 13.31 -10.41
C CYS A 229 4.73 14.27 -11.40
N ARG A 230 5.93 13.92 -11.87
CA ARG A 230 6.59 14.65 -12.94
C ARG A 230 5.71 14.67 -14.21
N PRO A 231 5.78 15.75 -15.01
CA PRO A 231 5.25 15.77 -16.38
C PRO A 231 5.73 14.56 -17.22
N LEU A 232 4.95 14.10 -18.20
CA LEU A 232 5.25 12.88 -18.97
C LEU A 232 6.51 13.01 -19.84
N ASP A 233 6.81 14.20 -20.33
CA ASP A 233 8.03 14.52 -21.07
C ASP A 233 9.27 14.41 -20.20
N ALA A 234 9.18 14.80 -18.92
CA ALA A 234 10.23 14.69 -17.91
C ALA A 234 10.35 13.30 -17.25
N GLN A 235 9.54 12.33 -17.66
CA GLN A 235 9.61 10.95 -17.17
C GLN A 235 10.49 10.06 -18.04
N ASP A 236 11.12 9.06 -17.44
CA ASP A 236 11.89 8.03 -18.14
C ASP A 236 10.97 7.07 -18.91
N ALA A 237 11.50 6.41 -19.94
CA ALA A 237 10.72 5.53 -20.82
C ALA A 237 10.03 4.37 -20.07
N CYS A 238 10.63 3.88 -18.98
CA CYS A 238 10.09 2.79 -18.16
C CYS A 238 9.30 3.27 -16.93
N GLU A 239 9.06 4.59 -16.78
CA GLU A 239 8.16 5.06 -15.72
C GLU A 239 6.70 4.75 -16.06
N SER A 240 5.95 4.22 -15.10
CA SER A 240 4.61 3.66 -15.31
C SER A 240 3.67 4.57 -16.09
N ARG A 241 3.63 5.88 -15.80
CA ARG A 241 2.69 6.77 -16.50
C ARG A 241 3.07 6.99 -17.95
N LYS A 242 4.37 7.12 -18.26
CA LYS A 242 4.87 7.26 -19.64
C LYS A 242 4.72 5.96 -20.41
N LEU A 243 5.12 4.83 -19.80
CA LEU A 243 5.02 3.50 -20.39
C LEU A 243 3.57 3.16 -20.77
N TRP A 244 2.63 3.36 -19.85
CA TRP A 244 1.22 3.01 -20.03
C TRP A 244 0.36 4.15 -20.59
N GLN A 245 0.95 5.26 -21.06
CA GLN A 245 0.19 6.47 -21.46
C GLN A 245 -0.80 6.20 -22.59
N HIS A 246 -0.39 5.43 -23.61
CA HIS A 246 -1.22 5.18 -24.80
C HIS A 246 -2.35 4.21 -24.50
N VAL A 247 -2.09 3.18 -23.68
CA VAL A 247 -3.13 2.27 -23.16
C VAL A 247 -4.15 3.06 -22.35
N THR A 248 -3.67 3.90 -21.41
CA THR A 248 -4.54 4.71 -20.54
C THR A 248 -5.39 5.69 -21.35
N ARG A 249 -4.80 6.40 -22.32
CA ARG A 249 -5.53 7.33 -23.20
C ARG A 249 -6.63 6.63 -23.99
N ALA A 250 -6.32 5.47 -24.60
CA ALA A 250 -7.30 4.70 -25.34
C ALA A 250 -8.45 4.20 -24.45
N LEU A 251 -8.14 3.72 -23.24
CA LEU A 251 -9.15 3.33 -22.25
C LEU A 251 -10.03 4.51 -21.80
N THR A 252 -9.46 5.70 -21.61
CA THR A 252 -10.23 6.91 -21.30
C THR A 252 -11.19 7.28 -22.43
N GLN A 253 -10.77 7.07 -23.68
CA GLN A 253 -11.60 7.28 -24.88
C GLN A 253 -12.56 6.12 -25.17
N LYS A 254 -12.56 5.07 -24.35
CA LYS A 254 -13.31 3.82 -24.56
C LYS A 254 -12.95 3.09 -25.88
N ASP A 255 -11.78 3.36 -26.45
CA ASP A 255 -11.23 2.61 -27.58
C ASP A 255 -10.50 1.36 -27.07
N TYR A 256 -11.27 0.32 -26.79
CA TYR A 256 -10.75 -0.93 -26.24
C TYR A 256 -9.83 -1.67 -27.22
N ALA A 257 -10.07 -1.52 -28.52
CA ALA A 257 -9.24 -2.15 -29.55
C ALA A 257 -7.84 -1.52 -29.60
N ALA A 258 -7.75 -0.17 -29.59
CA ALA A 258 -6.47 0.51 -29.49
C ALA A 258 -5.75 0.23 -28.17
N ALA A 259 -6.49 0.19 -27.05
CA ALA A 259 -5.92 -0.15 -25.75
C ALA A 259 -5.28 -1.55 -25.77
N ALA A 260 -5.95 -2.54 -26.36
CA ALA A 260 -5.43 -3.90 -26.50
C ALA A 260 -4.17 -3.94 -27.39
N ARG A 261 -4.16 -3.24 -28.53
CA ARG A 261 -2.98 -3.15 -29.42
C ARG A 261 -1.77 -2.52 -28.71
N HIS A 262 -1.98 -1.40 -28.02
CA HIS A 262 -0.91 -0.73 -27.28
C HIS A 262 -0.38 -1.59 -26.14
N LYS A 263 -1.26 -2.30 -25.42
CA LYS A 263 -0.88 -3.23 -24.36
C LYS A 263 -0.04 -4.39 -24.90
N LEU A 264 -0.49 -5.01 -26.00
CA LEU A 264 0.22 -6.11 -26.65
C LEU A 264 1.65 -5.70 -27.04
N LYS A 265 1.81 -4.52 -27.65
CA LYS A 265 3.13 -3.99 -28.03
C LYS A 265 4.10 -3.86 -26.85
N ILE A 266 3.59 -3.46 -25.67
CA ILE A 266 4.40 -3.37 -24.45
C ILE A 266 4.79 -4.78 -23.97
N GLU A 267 3.85 -5.71 -23.95
CA GLU A 267 4.06 -7.10 -23.49
C GLU A 267 5.00 -7.89 -24.41
N GLU A 268 4.91 -7.70 -25.73
CA GLU A 268 5.80 -8.32 -26.73
C GLU A 268 7.23 -7.82 -26.59
N LYS A 269 7.44 -6.50 -26.48
CA LYS A 269 8.77 -5.93 -26.24
C LYS A 269 9.42 -6.49 -24.97
N GLN A 270 8.63 -6.72 -23.93
CA GLN A 270 9.12 -7.32 -22.69
C GLN A 270 9.46 -8.80 -22.84
N ARG A 271 8.70 -9.54 -23.65
CA ARG A 271 9.00 -10.94 -23.96
C ARG A 271 10.33 -11.06 -24.71
N GLU A 272 10.57 -10.21 -25.70
CA GLU A 272 11.83 -10.14 -26.47
C GLU A 272 13.05 -9.83 -25.57
N LEU A 273 12.91 -8.84 -24.69
CA LEU A 273 13.95 -8.51 -23.71
C LEU A 273 14.21 -9.65 -22.74
N SER A 274 13.17 -10.37 -22.32
CA SER A 274 13.30 -11.51 -21.40
C SER A 274 14.06 -12.66 -22.04
N THR A 275 13.75 -13.01 -23.30
CA THR A 275 14.48 -14.06 -24.05
C THR A 275 15.94 -13.72 -24.26
N THR A 276 16.26 -12.45 -24.50
CA THR A 276 17.65 -12.00 -24.65
C THR A 276 18.44 -12.09 -23.32
N ARG A 277 17.73 -12.09 -22.19
CA ARG A 277 18.28 -12.15 -20.83
C ARG A 277 18.34 -13.57 -20.25
N GLU A 278 17.83 -14.58 -20.95
CA GLU A 278 17.92 -15.98 -20.50
C GLU A 278 19.41 -16.40 -20.42
N GLY A 279 19.92 -16.54 -19.19
CA GLY A 279 21.33 -16.86 -18.90
C GLY A 279 22.11 -15.77 -18.16
N ILE A 280 21.52 -14.59 -17.91
CA ILE A 280 22.11 -13.50 -17.10
C ILE A 280 21.40 -13.47 -15.74
N ASP A 281 22.15 -13.39 -14.63
CA ASP A 281 21.57 -13.27 -13.29
C ASP A 281 20.85 -11.92 -13.13
N THR A 282 19.52 -11.95 -13.16
CA THR A 282 18.66 -10.76 -13.11
C THR A 282 18.64 -10.05 -11.75
N THR A 283 19.25 -10.61 -10.70
CA THR A 283 19.29 -9.96 -9.38
C THR A 283 20.19 -8.71 -9.35
N GLU A 284 21.15 -8.59 -10.27
CA GLU A 284 22.05 -7.43 -10.38
C GLU A 284 21.44 -6.21 -11.12
N GLU A 285 20.28 -6.34 -11.79
CA GLU A 285 19.74 -5.32 -12.71
C GLU A 285 18.71 -4.32 -12.13
N THR A 286 18.23 -4.53 -10.90
CA THR A 286 17.23 -3.61 -10.33
C THR A 286 17.86 -2.25 -10.01
N LYS A 287 17.19 -1.17 -10.39
CA LYS A 287 17.75 0.19 -10.34
C LYS A 287 17.76 0.75 -8.92
N LEU A 288 16.71 0.48 -8.15
CA LEU A 288 16.39 1.22 -6.93
C LEU A 288 16.39 0.34 -5.68
N PHE A 289 16.25 -0.97 -5.84
CA PHE A 289 16.18 -1.91 -4.73
C PHE A 289 17.27 -2.97 -4.86
N HIS A 290 17.67 -3.60 -3.75
CA HIS A 290 18.53 -4.78 -3.75
C HIS A 290 17.88 -5.87 -2.93
N LEU A 291 18.16 -7.13 -3.27
CA LEU A 291 17.63 -8.27 -2.54
C LEU A 291 18.48 -8.51 -1.29
N HIS A 292 17.88 -8.40 -0.10
CA HIS A 292 18.50 -8.73 1.17
C HIS A 292 17.80 -9.94 1.78
N GLY A 293 18.42 -11.11 1.71
CA GLY A 293 17.77 -12.38 2.06
C GLY A 293 16.58 -12.66 1.15
N THR A 294 15.35 -12.58 1.68
CA THR A 294 14.11 -12.77 0.92
C THR A 294 13.34 -11.47 0.63
N THR A 295 13.84 -10.33 1.11
CA THR A 295 13.12 -9.06 1.09
C THR A 295 13.87 -8.04 0.25
N TRP A 296 13.16 -7.28 -0.58
CA TRP A 296 13.76 -6.21 -1.36
C TRP A 296 13.84 -4.93 -0.53
N LYS A 297 15.06 -4.39 -0.40
CA LYS A 297 15.35 -3.19 0.39
C LYS A 297 15.76 -2.05 -0.53
N TYR A 298 15.33 -0.83 -0.19
CA TYR A 298 15.71 0.34 -0.96
C TYR A 298 17.23 0.58 -0.89
N LYS A 299 17.86 0.97 -2.00
CA LYS A 299 19.32 1.17 -2.06
C LYS A 299 19.79 2.43 -1.33
N TYR A 300 18.90 3.41 -1.16
CA TYR A 300 19.24 4.74 -0.63
C TYR A 300 18.34 5.15 0.54
N PRO A 301 18.19 4.32 1.60
CA PRO A 301 17.27 4.61 2.68
C PRO A 301 17.74 5.81 3.52
N LEU A 302 16.78 6.58 4.01
CA LEU A 302 17.00 7.67 4.96
C LEU A 302 17.87 7.20 6.15
N GLY A 303 18.95 7.93 6.42
CA GLY A 303 19.85 7.66 7.55
C GLY A 303 21.09 6.82 7.19
N THR A 304 21.20 6.31 5.96
CA THR A 304 22.49 5.85 5.44
C THR A 304 23.24 7.04 4.83
N ALA A 305 24.37 7.43 5.43
CA ALA A 305 25.26 8.40 4.82
C ALA A 305 25.86 7.78 3.55
N SER A 306 25.71 8.47 2.42
CA SER A 306 26.43 8.20 1.17
C SER A 306 27.93 8.39 1.35
#